data_AF-A0A7R9N9F4-F1
#
_entry.id   AF-A0A7R9N9F4-F1
#
_cell.length_a   1.000
_cell.length_b   1.000
_cell.length_c   1.000
_cell.angle_alpha   90.00
_cell.angle_beta   90.00
_cell.angle_gamma   90.00
#
_symmetry.space_group_name_H-M   'P 1'
#
loop_
_entity.id
_entity.type
_entity.pdbx_description
1 polymer ?
#
loop_
_entity_poly.entity_id
_entity_poly.type
_entity_poly.pdbx_seq_one_letter_code
_entity_poly.pdbx_strand_id
1 'polypeptide(L)'
;MDGDIKYFERIPSKGELEDLAGEEFIINLKEIPYASESDRLEGVFTAHLFFELPFVPDDDEFELFRSIPHTIEGVDVFLDHQLTDGELRQLIRMQRFVENYNLHVHVLMTYVPGYEERRRVKSLRSAPLSLLPMLSYLGEEEREMMKGLKFPPHYNFLLSHVPNFEVRGDLLKILPPPNVLLLLDHVPREDEMVEFRRVRPIPLLGIILDHFPGEGEYLRLRDEVGPLNTIVYLNLGRDLKSDEIEYMKYSGVPFTTVADRDEAVLDLLSR
;
A
#
# COMPACT_ATOMS: atom_id res chain seq x y z
N MET A 1 -16.35 -22.82 -13.38
CA MET A 1 -15.16 -23.71 -13.39
C MET A 1 -14.11 -22.89 -12.66
N ASP A 2 -13.72 -23.36 -11.48
CA ASP A 2 -12.66 -22.73 -10.68
C ASP A 2 -11.33 -22.89 -11.41
N GLY A 3 -10.96 -21.87 -12.18
CA GLY A 3 -9.60 -21.73 -12.69
C GLY A 3 -8.84 -20.82 -11.74
N ASP A 4 -7.83 -21.36 -11.05
CA ASP A 4 -6.88 -20.53 -10.32
C ASP A 4 -6.27 -19.52 -11.29
N ILE A 5 -6.42 -18.22 -11.01
CA ILE A 5 -5.84 -17.14 -11.81
C ILE A 5 -4.32 -17.35 -11.84
N LYS A 6 -3.73 -17.47 -13.03
CA LYS A 6 -2.28 -17.69 -13.15
C LYS A 6 -1.51 -16.42 -12.82
N TYR A 7 -0.38 -16.59 -12.14
CA TYR A 7 0.48 -15.51 -11.66
C TYR A 7 1.89 -15.60 -12.24
N PHE A 8 2.43 -14.47 -12.70
CA PHE A 8 3.77 -14.36 -13.29
C PHE A 8 4.60 -13.25 -12.65
N GLU A 9 5.88 -13.53 -12.38
CA GLU A 9 6.86 -12.51 -11.94
C GLU A 9 7.71 -11.94 -13.10
N ARG A 10 7.29 -12.19 -14.35
CA ARG A 10 7.90 -11.71 -15.60
C ARG A 10 6.85 -11.60 -16.69
N ILE A 11 7.14 -10.89 -17.77
CA ILE A 11 6.30 -10.94 -18.98
C ILE A 11 6.29 -12.39 -19.52
N PRO A 12 5.12 -13.04 -19.65
CA PRO A 12 5.02 -14.38 -20.20
C PRO A 12 5.59 -14.47 -21.62
N SER A 13 6.12 -15.64 -21.98
CA SER A 13 6.59 -15.91 -23.34
C SER A 13 5.40 -16.04 -24.29
N LYS A 14 5.65 -15.93 -25.60
CA LYS A 14 4.56 -16.00 -26.60
C LYS A 14 3.76 -17.30 -26.50
N GLY A 15 4.40 -18.44 -26.26
CA GLY A 15 3.71 -19.72 -26.08
C GLY A 15 2.85 -19.74 -24.81
N GLU A 16 3.35 -19.19 -23.70
CA GLU A 16 2.56 -19.06 -22.46
C GLU A 16 1.33 -18.16 -22.64
N LEU A 17 1.45 -17.08 -23.44
CA LEU A 17 0.33 -16.20 -23.76
C LEU A 17 -0.73 -16.89 -24.65
N GLU A 18 -0.29 -17.72 -25.60
CA GLU A 18 -1.19 -18.53 -26.44
C GLU A 18 -1.99 -19.53 -25.58
N ASP A 19 -1.35 -20.12 -24.55
CA ASP A 19 -1.99 -21.03 -23.58
C ASP A 19 -2.95 -20.32 -22.61
N LEU A 20 -2.90 -18.99 -22.52
CA LEU A 20 -3.74 -18.14 -21.67
C LEU A 20 -4.86 -17.44 -22.44
N ALA A 21 -5.01 -17.73 -23.73
CA ALA A 21 -5.94 -17.01 -24.59
C ALA A 21 -7.38 -17.07 -24.06
N GLY A 22 -7.90 -15.92 -23.63
CA GLY A 22 -9.25 -15.78 -23.08
C GLY A 22 -9.38 -16.05 -21.57
N GLU A 23 -8.27 -16.34 -20.87
CA GLU A 23 -8.20 -16.44 -19.42
C GLU A 23 -7.66 -15.13 -18.81
N GLU A 24 -8.20 -14.72 -17.66
CA GLU A 24 -7.63 -13.64 -16.86
C GLU A 24 -6.37 -14.14 -16.13
N PHE A 25 -5.32 -13.33 -16.11
CA PHE A 25 -4.07 -13.66 -15.41
C PHE A 25 -3.36 -12.40 -14.92
N ILE A 26 -2.42 -12.61 -14.00
CA ILE A 26 -1.75 -11.55 -13.28
C ILE A 26 -0.26 -11.56 -13.59
N ILE A 27 0.31 -10.37 -13.81
CA ILE A 27 1.75 -10.16 -13.90
C ILE A 27 2.17 -9.15 -12.82
N ASN A 28 3.18 -9.51 -12.02
CA ASN A 28 3.80 -8.62 -11.04
C ASN A 28 5.28 -8.44 -11.36
N LEU A 29 5.70 -7.22 -11.71
CA LEU A 29 7.08 -6.94 -12.10
C LEU A 29 7.81 -6.14 -11.02
N LYS A 30 9.05 -6.51 -10.75
CA LYS A 30 9.94 -5.80 -9.80
C LYS A 30 10.83 -4.75 -10.47
N GLU A 31 10.69 -4.62 -11.78
CA GLU A 31 11.42 -3.68 -12.63
C GLU A 31 10.57 -3.29 -13.83
N ILE A 32 10.87 -2.15 -14.44
CA ILE A 32 10.19 -1.70 -15.66
C ILE A 32 10.76 -2.47 -16.85
N PRO A 33 9.96 -3.27 -17.58
CA PRO A 33 10.46 -4.06 -18.69
C PRO A 33 10.89 -3.15 -19.85
N TYR A 34 11.82 -3.65 -20.68
CA TYR A 34 12.16 -2.96 -21.92
C TYR A 34 10.99 -2.98 -22.90
N ALA A 35 10.94 -2.00 -23.80
CA ALA A 35 9.90 -1.88 -24.83
C ALA A 35 9.68 -3.19 -25.61
N SER A 36 10.76 -3.87 -26.01
CA SER A 36 10.68 -5.15 -26.73
C SER A 36 10.01 -6.28 -25.94
N GLU A 37 10.02 -6.21 -24.61
CA GLU A 37 9.33 -7.16 -23.76
C GLU A 37 7.87 -6.78 -23.58
N SER A 38 7.56 -5.50 -23.35
CA SER A 38 6.19 -5.00 -23.22
C SER A 38 5.38 -5.14 -24.51
N ASP A 39 6.02 -5.07 -25.68
CA ASP A 39 5.36 -5.28 -26.98
C ASP A 39 4.68 -6.65 -27.08
N ARG A 40 5.12 -7.66 -26.30
CA ARG A 40 4.45 -8.97 -26.25
C ARG A 40 3.06 -8.94 -25.63
N LEU A 41 2.76 -7.92 -24.82
CA LEU A 41 1.46 -7.72 -24.21
C LEU A 41 0.51 -6.89 -25.11
N GLU A 42 0.96 -6.42 -26.27
CA GLU A 42 0.12 -5.66 -27.19
C GLU A 42 -1.10 -6.52 -27.61
N GLY A 43 -2.30 -6.00 -27.38
CA GLY A 43 -3.56 -6.69 -27.68
C GLY A 43 -3.97 -7.76 -26.66
N VAL A 44 -3.24 -7.93 -25.55
CA VAL A 44 -3.56 -8.86 -24.45
C VAL A 44 -4.32 -8.11 -23.35
N PHE A 45 -5.65 -8.05 -23.46
CA PHE A 45 -6.50 -7.27 -22.54
C PHE A 45 -6.92 -8.02 -21.26
N THR A 46 -6.58 -9.30 -21.14
CA THR A 46 -6.92 -10.12 -19.97
C THR A 46 -5.82 -10.17 -18.91
N ALA A 47 -4.72 -9.44 -19.13
CA ALA A 47 -3.62 -9.32 -18.19
C ALA A 47 -3.87 -8.17 -17.21
N HIS A 48 -3.70 -8.44 -15.92
CA HIS A 48 -3.66 -7.44 -14.85
C HIS A 48 -2.19 -7.21 -14.47
N LEU A 49 -1.64 -6.03 -14.76
CA LEU A 49 -0.22 -5.73 -14.58
C LEU A 49 0.02 -4.82 -13.36
N PHE A 50 0.91 -5.27 -12.48
CA PHE A 50 1.34 -4.57 -11.28
C PHE A 50 2.86 -4.41 -11.24
N PHE A 51 3.31 -3.34 -10.58
CA PHE A 51 4.74 -3.07 -10.35
C PHE A 51 5.05 -2.94 -8.87
N GLU A 52 6.11 -3.60 -8.41
CA GLU A 52 6.69 -3.45 -7.08
C GLU A 52 8.11 -2.85 -7.21
N LEU A 53 8.20 -1.52 -7.24
CA LEU A 53 9.44 -0.80 -7.51
C LEU A 53 10.13 -0.34 -6.21
N PRO A 54 11.45 -0.53 -6.07
CA PRO A 54 12.20 0.00 -4.93
C PRO A 54 12.59 1.48 -5.09
N PHE A 55 12.05 2.19 -6.09
CA PHE A 55 12.35 3.58 -6.41
C PHE A 55 11.19 4.22 -7.19
N VAL A 56 11.11 5.55 -7.18
CA VAL A 56 10.26 6.29 -8.14
C VAL A 56 10.97 6.28 -9.50
N PRO A 57 10.31 5.89 -10.60
CA PRO A 57 10.92 5.86 -11.92
C PRO A 57 11.55 7.19 -12.32
N ASP A 58 12.76 7.16 -12.87
CA ASP A 58 13.41 8.33 -13.44
C ASP A 58 12.80 8.74 -14.81
N ASP A 59 13.39 9.73 -15.49
CA ASP A 59 12.86 10.21 -16.77
C ASP A 59 12.84 9.15 -17.87
N ASP A 60 13.90 8.34 -17.97
CA ASP A 60 14.03 7.33 -19.02
C ASP A 60 13.14 6.12 -18.69
N GLU A 61 13.10 5.72 -17.42
CA GLU A 61 12.24 4.67 -16.90
C GLU A 61 10.76 5.04 -17.02
N PHE A 62 10.39 6.30 -16.79
CA PHE A 62 9.01 6.77 -16.95
C PHE A 62 8.56 6.71 -18.41
N GLU A 63 9.42 7.01 -19.39
CA GLU A 63 9.07 6.85 -20.81
C GLU A 63 8.90 5.38 -21.20
N LEU A 64 9.71 4.47 -20.65
CA LEU A 64 9.49 3.04 -20.79
C LEU A 64 8.15 2.63 -20.19
N PHE A 65 7.87 3.05 -18.96
CA PHE A 65 6.60 2.79 -18.27
C PHE A 65 5.40 3.30 -19.08
N ARG A 66 5.52 4.50 -19.68
CA ARG A 66 4.49 5.09 -20.54
C ARG A 66 4.21 4.29 -21.82
N SER A 67 5.19 3.49 -22.29
CA SER A 67 5.07 2.65 -23.48
C SER A 67 4.37 1.32 -23.22
N ILE A 68 4.19 0.93 -21.95
CA ILE A 68 3.53 -0.31 -21.59
C ILE A 68 2.02 -0.20 -21.86
N PRO A 69 1.38 -1.22 -22.47
CA PRO A 69 -0.04 -1.17 -22.83
C PRO A 69 -0.96 -0.87 -21.63
N HIS A 70 -2.19 -0.43 -21.92
CA HIS A 70 -3.22 0.06 -20.99
C HIS A 70 -3.80 -0.99 -20.00
N THR A 71 -2.94 -1.82 -19.43
CA THR A 71 -3.26 -2.95 -18.55
C THR A 71 -2.60 -2.80 -17.17
N ILE A 72 -1.91 -1.68 -16.94
CA ILE A 72 -1.31 -1.39 -15.64
C ILE A 72 -2.42 -0.98 -14.68
N GLU A 73 -2.64 -1.78 -13.65
CA GLU A 73 -3.66 -1.53 -12.64
C GLU A 73 -3.07 -0.86 -11.41
N GLY A 74 -1.81 -1.13 -11.08
CA GLY A 74 -1.16 -0.43 -9.99
C GLY A 74 0.36 -0.49 -9.92
N VAL A 75 0.93 0.42 -9.14
CA VAL A 75 2.36 0.56 -8.86
C VAL A 75 2.55 0.79 -7.38
N ASP A 76 3.31 -0.09 -6.75
CA ASP A 76 3.77 0.00 -5.38
C ASP A 76 5.24 0.46 -5.39
N VAL A 77 5.51 1.60 -4.77
CA VAL A 77 6.85 2.18 -4.62
C VAL A 77 7.28 2.09 -3.17
N PHE A 78 8.43 1.47 -2.92
CA PHE A 78 8.99 1.31 -1.58
C PHE A 78 10.19 2.22 -1.39
N LEU A 79 10.03 3.25 -0.55
CA LEU A 79 11.08 4.19 -0.21
C LEU A 79 11.50 4.01 1.25
N ASP A 80 12.80 3.89 1.48
CA ASP A 80 13.41 3.82 2.82
C ASP A 80 13.88 5.20 3.35
N HIS A 81 13.62 6.25 2.59
CA HIS A 81 14.03 7.63 2.86
C HIS A 81 12.89 8.61 2.56
N GLN A 82 13.08 9.88 2.94
CA GLN A 82 12.18 10.96 2.56
C GLN A 82 12.30 11.23 1.06
N LEU A 83 11.20 11.65 0.42
CA LEU A 83 11.20 11.98 -1.00
C LEU A 83 12.29 13.01 -1.32
N THR A 84 13.17 12.66 -2.26
CA THR A 84 14.07 13.62 -2.86
C THR A 84 13.29 14.57 -3.78
N ASP A 85 13.83 15.76 -4.03
CA ASP A 85 13.26 16.70 -5.01
C ASP A 85 13.10 16.08 -6.41
N GLY A 86 13.96 15.11 -6.76
CA GLY A 86 13.87 14.36 -8.02
C GLY A 86 12.64 13.46 -8.06
N GLU A 87 12.50 12.60 -7.05
CA GLU A 87 11.37 11.67 -6.92
C GLU A 87 10.03 12.41 -6.81
N LEU A 88 9.98 13.49 -6.03
CA LEU A 88 8.79 14.34 -5.94
C LEU A 88 8.39 14.91 -7.30
N ARG A 89 9.36 15.42 -8.09
CA ARG A 89 9.07 15.90 -9.44
C ARG A 89 8.55 14.78 -10.34
N GLN A 90 9.08 13.57 -10.22
CA GLN A 90 8.61 12.43 -11.01
C GLN A 90 7.20 12.00 -10.62
N LEU A 91 6.91 11.87 -9.33
CA LEU A 91 5.55 11.62 -8.85
C LEU A 91 4.58 12.68 -9.37
N ILE A 92 4.96 13.96 -9.38
CA ILE A 92 4.12 15.03 -9.97
C ILE A 92 3.93 14.84 -11.48
N ARG A 93 4.96 14.43 -12.23
CA ARG A 93 4.82 14.18 -13.68
C ARG A 93 3.95 12.97 -13.99
N MET A 94 4.01 11.94 -13.14
CA MET A 94 3.17 10.75 -13.25
C MET A 94 1.67 11.04 -13.07
N GLN A 95 1.27 12.18 -12.48
CA GLN A 95 -0.14 12.53 -12.22
C GLN A 95 -1.04 12.42 -13.45
N ARG A 96 -0.60 12.95 -14.60
CA ARG A 96 -1.37 12.86 -15.84
C ARG A 96 -1.52 11.41 -16.31
N PHE A 97 -0.51 10.58 -16.09
CA PHE A 97 -0.57 9.16 -16.42
C PHE A 97 -1.55 8.43 -15.49
N VAL A 98 -1.47 8.74 -14.20
CA VAL A 98 -2.38 8.24 -13.16
C VAL A 98 -3.84 8.56 -13.47
N GLU A 99 -4.13 9.80 -13.83
CA GLU A 99 -5.49 10.23 -14.21
C GLU A 99 -5.95 9.62 -15.54
N ASN A 100 -5.11 9.61 -16.57
CA ASN A 100 -5.50 9.16 -17.91
C ASN A 100 -5.71 7.65 -18.01
N TYR A 101 -5.01 6.87 -17.18
CA TYR A 101 -5.04 5.40 -17.21
C TYR A 101 -5.68 4.78 -15.98
N ASN A 102 -6.25 5.60 -15.09
CA ASN A 102 -6.85 5.14 -13.83
C ASN A 102 -5.89 4.27 -13.00
N LEU A 103 -4.61 4.67 -12.96
CA LEU A 103 -3.55 3.90 -12.29
C LEU A 103 -3.63 4.11 -10.77
N HIS A 104 -3.47 3.04 -10.00
CA HIS A 104 -3.31 3.12 -8.56
C HIS A 104 -1.84 3.18 -8.17
N VAL A 105 -1.39 4.25 -7.49
CA VAL A 105 0.00 4.38 -7.05
C VAL A 105 0.07 4.40 -5.54
N HIS A 106 0.69 3.40 -4.96
CA HIS A 106 0.96 3.30 -3.53
C HIS A 106 2.43 3.62 -3.29
N VAL A 107 2.70 4.61 -2.46
CA VAL A 107 4.05 4.97 -2.04
C VAL A 107 4.18 4.62 -0.57
N LEU A 108 4.90 3.55 -0.28
CA LEU A 108 5.23 3.11 1.07
C LEU A 108 6.55 3.76 1.47
N MET A 109 6.47 4.76 2.35
CA MET A 109 7.65 5.40 2.92
C MET A 109 7.90 4.82 4.30
N THR A 110 8.71 3.76 4.33
CA THR A 110 9.10 3.10 5.57
C THR A 110 10.52 3.53 5.91
N TYR A 111 10.69 4.49 6.83
CA TYR A 111 12.00 4.67 7.47
C TYR A 111 12.23 3.47 8.40
N VAL A 112 12.70 2.36 7.84
CA VAL A 112 13.00 1.12 8.56
C VAL A 112 14.52 0.94 8.53
N PRO A 113 15.23 1.31 9.60
CA PRO A 113 16.61 0.89 9.78
C PRO A 113 16.72 -0.63 9.63
N GLY A 114 17.61 -1.08 8.73
CA GLY A 114 17.82 -2.50 8.43
C GLY A 114 16.81 -3.13 7.47
N TYR A 115 16.08 -2.36 6.66
CA TYR A 115 15.23 -2.91 5.59
C TYR A 115 16.04 -3.78 4.60
N GLU A 116 17.23 -3.33 4.20
CA GLU A 116 18.23 -4.12 3.48
C GLU A 116 18.57 -5.45 4.18
N GLU A 117 18.74 -5.43 5.51
CA GLU A 117 19.03 -6.64 6.29
C GLU A 117 17.82 -7.56 6.38
N ARG A 118 16.59 -7.04 6.52
CA ARG A 118 15.36 -7.84 6.51
C ARG A 118 15.09 -8.48 5.16
N ARG A 119 15.41 -7.76 4.06
CA ARG A 119 15.40 -8.28 2.69
C ARG A 119 16.43 -9.40 2.48
N ARG A 120 17.54 -9.39 3.22
CA ARG A 120 18.59 -10.43 3.19
C ARG A 120 18.33 -11.62 4.14
N VAL A 121 17.76 -11.37 5.32
CA VAL A 121 17.64 -12.35 6.43
C VAL A 121 16.42 -13.26 6.28
N LYS A 122 15.42 -12.85 5.50
CA LYS A 122 14.40 -13.75 4.99
C LYS A 122 14.33 -13.53 3.48
N SER A 123 14.57 -14.60 2.73
CA SER A 123 13.92 -14.81 1.45
C SER A 123 12.41 -14.72 1.72
N LEU A 124 11.89 -13.49 1.80
CA LEU A 124 10.50 -13.19 2.04
C LEU A 124 9.78 -13.80 0.83
N ARG A 125 9.12 -14.92 1.11
CA ARG A 125 8.09 -15.47 0.25
C ARG A 125 7.20 -14.29 -0.15
N SER A 126 7.11 -14.15 -1.46
CA SER A 126 6.41 -13.10 -2.18
C SER A 126 5.00 -12.88 -1.63
N ALA A 127 4.63 -11.61 -1.56
CA ALA A 127 3.35 -11.01 -1.19
C ALA A 127 2.97 -11.11 0.31
N PRO A 128 2.49 -10.00 0.94
CA PRO A 128 1.60 -9.04 0.31
C PRO A 128 1.77 -7.57 0.78
N LEU A 129 2.62 -6.78 0.13
CA LEU A 129 2.59 -5.30 0.26
C LEU A 129 2.07 -4.61 -1.00
N SER A 130 1.72 -5.39 -2.02
CA SER A 130 1.16 -4.90 -3.27
C SER A 130 -0.36 -4.81 -3.25
N LEU A 131 -0.98 -4.32 -4.32
CA LEU A 131 -2.42 -4.44 -4.60
C LEU A 131 -2.88 -5.89 -4.89
N LEU A 132 -1.96 -6.75 -5.33
CA LEU A 132 -2.17 -8.18 -5.63
C LEU A 132 -2.74 -9.10 -4.52
N PRO A 133 -2.42 -8.90 -3.25
CA PRO A 133 -3.01 -9.59 -2.11
C PRO A 133 -4.48 -9.28 -1.93
N MET A 134 -4.87 -8.03 -2.24
CA MET A 134 -6.29 -7.67 -2.35
C MET A 134 -6.98 -8.38 -3.50
N LEU A 135 -6.30 -9.05 -4.43
CA LEU A 135 -6.95 -9.84 -5.50
C LEU A 135 -6.88 -11.35 -5.27
N SER A 136 -5.85 -11.83 -4.59
CA SER A 136 -5.61 -13.26 -4.33
C SER A 136 -6.36 -13.80 -3.11
N TYR A 137 -6.79 -12.95 -2.16
CA TYR A 137 -7.61 -13.36 -1.00
C TYR A 137 -9.12 -13.19 -1.18
N LEU A 138 -9.58 -12.57 -2.27
CA LEU A 138 -11.00 -12.29 -2.47
C LEU A 138 -11.74 -13.47 -3.09
N GLY A 139 -12.83 -13.88 -2.44
CA GLY A 139 -13.84 -14.77 -3.01
C GLY A 139 -14.58 -14.13 -4.18
N GLU A 140 -15.40 -14.90 -4.90
CA GLU A 140 -16.13 -14.42 -6.08
C GLU A 140 -16.99 -13.16 -5.80
N GLU A 141 -17.64 -13.07 -4.63
CA GLU A 141 -18.44 -11.89 -4.23
C GLU A 141 -17.60 -10.62 -4.06
N GLU A 142 -16.41 -10.74 -3.49
CA GLU A 142 -15.51 -9.60 -3.26
C GLU A 142 -14.83 -9.17 -4.56
N ARG A 143 -14.56 -10.11 -5.48
CA ARG A 143 -14.13 -9.80 -6.86
C ARG A 143 -15.21 -9.06 -7.65
N GLU A 144 -16.49 -9.42 -7.48
CA GLU A 144 -17.59 -8.66 -8.08
C GLU A 144 -17.76 -7.26 -7.44
N MET A 145 -17.55 -7.13 -6.13
CA MET A 145 -17.50 -5.80 -5.48
C MET A 145 -16.33 -4.96 -5.99
N MET A 146 -15.17 -5.57 -6.25
CA MET A 146 -13.99 -4.91 -6.83
C MET A 146 -14.19 -4.50 -8.30
N LYS A 147 -14.92 -5.29 -9.10
CA LYS A 147 -15.36 -4.90 -10.46
C LYS A 147 -16.20 -3.61 -10.47
N GLY A 148 -16.69 -3.17 -9.31
CA GLY A 148 -17.37 -1.89 -9.09
C GLY A 148 -16.63 -0.88 -8.22
N LEU A 149 -15.53 -1.26 -7.55
CA LEU A 149 -14.69 -0.34 -6.77
C LEU A 149 -13.84 0.49 -7.75
N LYS A 150 -14.49 1.50 -8.33
CA LYS A 150 -13.82 2.70 -8.82
C LYS A 150 -13.19 3.41 -7.63
N PHE A 151 -12.11 2.86 -7.09
CA PHE A 151 -11.18 3.70 -6.36
C PHE A 151 -10.77 4.78 -7.35
N PRO A 152 -10.98 6.08 -7.06
CA PRO A 152 -10.52 7.08 -7.98
C PRO A 152 -8.98 7.04 -8.02
N PRO A 153 -8.36 7.42 -9.14
CA PRO A 153 -6.92 7.36 -9.28
C PRO A 153 -6.27 8.28 -8.25
N HIS A 154 -5.53 7.69 -7.31
CA HIS A 154 -5.02 8.38 -6.14
C HIS A 154 -3.65 7.85 -5.74
N TYR A 155 -2.84 8.76 -5.19
CA TYR A 155 -1.64 8.40 -4.46
C TYR A 155 -2.03 8.01 -3.04
N ASN A 156 -1.65 6.81 -2.62
CA ASN A 156 -1.70 6.40 -1.21
C ASN A 156 -0.29 6.49 -0.62
N PHE A 157 -0.09 7.36 0.36
CA PHE A 157 1.16 7.46 1.09
C PHE A 157 1.03 6.75 2.43
N LEU A 158 1.69 5.61 2.58
CA LEU A 158 1.78 4.94 3.87
C LEU A 158 3.08 5.33 4.59
N LEU A 159 2.95 6.03 5.71
CA LEU A 159 4.08 6.52 6.49
C LEU A 159 4.19 5.77 7.82
N SER A 160 5.42 5.47 8.23
CA SER A 160 5.70 4.84 9.54
C SER A 160 5.80 5.83 10.71
N HIS A 161 5.65 7.13 10.46
CA HIS A 161 5.79 8.19 11.45
C HIS A 161 4.90 9.39 11.08
N VAL A 162 4.58 10.23 12.06
CA VAL A 162 3.85 11.48 11.79
C VAL A 162 4.74 12.41 10.95
N PRO A 163 4.29 12.86 9.77
CA PRO A 163 5.14 13.63 8.86
C PRO A 163 5.47 15.01 9.45
N ASN A 164 6.75 15.40 9.33
CA ASN A 164 7.25 16.70 9.74
C ASN A 164 6.82 17.82 8.76
N PHE A 165 7.26 19.06 9.00
CA PHE A 165 6.91 20.21 8.15
C PHE A 165 7.32 20.04 6.68
N GLU A 166 8.50 19.48 6.41
CA GLU A 166 9.03 19.30 5.06
C GLU A 166 8.21 18.26 4.29
N VAL A 167 8.03 17.06 4.88
CA VAL A 167 7.24 15.98 4.28
C VAL A 167 5.80 16.42 4.02
N ARG A 168 5.17 17.16 4.95
CA ARG A 168 3.85 17.75 4.70
C ARG A 168 3.86 18.74 3.54
N GLY A 169 4.90 19.57 3.44
CA GLY A 169 5.09 20.48 2.33
C GLY A 169 5.19 19.77 0.98
N ASP A 170 5.82 18.59 0.95
CA ASP A 170 5.96 17.78 -0.25
C ASP A 170 4.65 17.10 -0.65
N LEU A 171 3.93 16.50 0.31
CA LEU A 171 2.61 15.91 0.08
C LEU A 171 1.61 16.92 -0.50
N LEU A 172 1.68 18.18 -0.07
CA LEU A 172 0.81 19.25 -0.59
C LEU A 172 1.12 19.67 -2.04
N LYS A 173 2.29 19.31 -2.58
CA LYS A 173 2.65 19.58 -3.99
C LYS A 173 2.07 18.54 -4.94
N ILE A 174 1.60 17.40 -4.43
CA ILE A 174 0.99 16.32 -5.21
C ILE A 174 -0.51 16.61 -5.40
N LEU A 175 -0.99 16.53 -6.63
CA LEU A 175 -2.36 16.80 -7.05
C LEU A 175 -2.93 15.63 -7.89
N PRO A 176 -4.16 15.15 -7.61
CA PRO A 176 -4.99 15.49 -6.46
C PRO A 176 -4.28 15.15 -5.12
N PRO A 177 -4.65 15.81 -4.01
CA PRO A 177 -4.00 15.57 -2.73
C PRO A 177 -3.95 14.08 -2.39
N PRO A 178 -2.80 13.55 -1.99
CA PRO A 178 -2.65 12.13 -1.70
C PRO A 178 -3.50 11.73 -0.49
N ASN A 179 -3.99 10.50 -0.50
CA ASN A 179 -4.47 9.87 0.72
C ASN A 179 -3.25 9.54 1.60
N VAL A 180 -3.29 9.93 2.87
CA VAL A 180 -2.19 9.70 3.80
C VAL A 180 -2.65 8.67 4.83
N LEU A 181 -1.92 7.58 4.91
CA LEU A 181 -2.10 6.52 5.88
C LEU A 181 -0.89 6.52 6.81
N LEU A 182 -1.12 6.40 8.11
CA LEU A 182 -0.04 6.26 9.09
C LEU A 182 -0.13 4.88 9.73
N LEU A 183 0.98 4.17 9.83
CA LEU A 183 1.06 2.95 10.63
C LEU A 183 2.17 3.10 11.68
N LEU A 184 1.79 3.60 12.85
CA LEU A 184 2.69 3.85 13.97
C LEU A 184 2.86 2.57 14.81
N ASP A 185 4.03 2.37 15.37
CA ASP A 185 4.36 1.27 16.29
C ASP A 185 4.11 1.61 17.77
N HIS A 186 3.45 2.75 18.02
CA HIS A 186 3.16 3.27 19.35
C HIS A 186 1.91 4.14 19.33
N VAL A 187 1.31 4.35 20.50
CA VAL A 187 0.25 5.35 20.66
C VAL A 187 0.87 6.74 20.59
N PRO A 188 0.53 7.58 19.60
CA PRO A 188 1.19 8.88 19.39
C PRO A 188 1.08 9.78 20.61
N ARG A 189 2.15 10.55 20.83
CA ARG A 189 2.24 11.53 21.92
C ARG A 189 1.53 12.83 21.57
N GLU A 190 1.32 13.69 22.56
CA GLU A 190 0.61 14.97 22.39
C GLU A 190 1.22 15.86 21.28
N ASP A 191 2.55 15.94 21.19
CA ASP A 191 3.27 16.69 20.16
C ASP A 191 3.08 16.08 18.77
N GLU A 192 3.14 14.75 18.66
CA GLU A 192 2.84 14.03 17.42
C GLU A 192 1.38 14.21 17.00
N MET A 193 0.45 14.24 17.96
CA MET A 193 -0.97 14.49 17.71
C MET A 193 -1.22 15.90 17.18
N VAL A 194 -0.46 16.90 17.65
CA VAL A 194 -0.51 18.26 17.10
C VAL A 194 -0.06 18.28 15.63
N GLU A 195 1.03 17.59 15.30
CA GLU A 195 1.54 17.52 13.93
C GLU A 195 0.63 16.69 13.01
N PHE A 196 0.06 15.59 13.51
CA PHE A 196 -0.93 14.77 12.82
C PHE A 196 -2.13 15.62 12.37
N ARG A 197 -2.68 16.44 13.29
CA ARG A 197 -3.82 17.33 13.01
C ARG A 197 -3.50 18.43 12.01
N ARG A 198 -2.25 18.61 11.60
CA ARG A 198 -1.83 19.57 10.55
C ARG A 198 -1.74 18.93 9.17
N VAL A 199 -1.76 17.61 9.06
CA VAL A 199 -1.72 16.90 7.77
C VAL A 199 -3.08 17.04 7.06
N ARG A 200 -3.05 17.29 5.76
CA ARG A 200 -4.24 17.45 4.91
C ARG A 200 -4.09 16.59 3.65
N PRO A 201 -5.07 15.73 3.31
CA PRO A 201 -6.27 15.37 4.09
C PRO A 201 -5.91 14.76 5.46
N ILE A 202 -6.89 14.71 6.38
CA ILE A 202 -6.66 14.13 7.71
C ILE A 202 -6.31 12.64 7.50
N PRO A 203 -5.16 12.16 8.00
CA PRO A 203 -4.74 10.79 7.74
C PRO A 203 -5.67 9.77 8.39
N LEU A 204 -5.74 8.57 7.79
CA LEU A 204 -6.20 7.37 8.51
C LEU A 204 -5.02 6.85 9.36
N LEU A 205 -5.25 6.66 10.65
CA LEU A 205 -4.24 6.24 11.60
C LEU A 205 -4.40 4.76 11.96
N GLY A 206 -3.40 3.95 11.64
CA GLY A 206 -3.17 2.63 12.19
C GLY A 206 -2.13 2.70 13.31
N ILE A 207 -2.40 2.01 14.42
CA ILE A 207 -1.44 1.82 15.50
C ILE A 207 -1.22 0.32 15.67
N ILE A 208 -0.01 -0.18 15.45
CA ILE A 208 0.35 -1.56 15.70
C ILE A 208 1.13 -1.69 17.02
N LEU A 209 0.62 -2.49 17.94
CA LEU A 209 1.26 -2.75 19.24
C LEU A 209 1.62 -4.23 19.35
N ASP A 210 2.84 -4.50 19.79
CA ASP A 210 3.34 -5.84 20.12
C ASP A 210 3.00 -6.27 21.56
N HIS A 211 2.21 -5.46 22.25
CA HIS A 211 1.77 -5.65 23.62
C HIS A 211 0.33 -5.17 23.80
N PHE A 212 -0.31 -5.63 24.88
CA PHE A 212 -1.63 -5.12 25.26
C PHE A 212 -1.45 -3.74 25.93
N PRO A 213 -2.24 -2.70 25.55
CA PRO A 213 -2.03 -1.34 26.04
C PRO A 213 -2.02 -1.23 27.56
N GLY A 214 -1.03 -0.51 28.09
CA GLY A 214 -1.02 -0.13 29.52
C GLY A 214 -2.06 0.95 29.82
N GLU A 215 -2.28 1.25 31.11
CA GLU A 215 -3.27 2.26 31.55
C GLU A 215 -3.07 3.62 30.87
N GLY A 216 -1.82 4.10 30.79
CA GLY A 216 -1.53 5.39 30.16
C GLY A 216 -1.79 5.42 28.65
N GLU A 217 -1.47 4.33 27.94
CA GLU A 217 -1.74 4.20 26.51
C GLU A 217 -3.23 4.08 26.24
N TYR A 218 -3.93 3.30 27.07
CA TYR A 218 -5.37 3.15 27.01
C TYR A 218 -6.09 4.49 27.22
N LEU A 219 -5.68 5.29 28.22
CA LEU A 219 -6.26 6.61 28.44
C LEU A 219 -6.06 7.53 27.23
N ARG A 220 -4.86 7.53 26.62
CA ARG A 220 -4.61 8.30 25.39
C ARG A 220 -5.43 7.79 24.20
N LEU A 221 -5.52 6.47 24.03
CA LEU A 221 -6.35 5.86 22.99
C LEU A 221 -7.80 6.33 23.11
N ARG A 222 -8.35 6.34 24.32
CA ARG A 222 -9.72 6.76 24.59
C ARG A 222 -9.92 8.27 24.40
N ASP A 223 -9.04 9.08 24.98
CA ASP A 223 -9.30 10.52 25.17
C ASP A 223 -8.74 11.38 24.03
N GLU A 224 -7.63 10.98 23.41
CA GLU A 224 -6.93 11.78 22.40
C GLU A 224 -7.07 11.23 20.98
N VAL A 225 -7.03 9.90 20.85
CA VAL A 225 -7.00 9.19 19.56
C VAL A 225 -8.40 8.77 19.11
N GLY A 226 -9.28 8.37 20.04
CA GLY A 226 -10.65 7.91 19.79
C GLY A 226 -11.52 8.80 18.89
N PRO A 227 -11.41 10.13 18.96
CA PRO A 227 -12.14 11.01 18.05
C PRO A 227 -11.65 11.04 16.60
N LEU A 228 -10.52 10.39 16.29
CA LEU A 228 -9.92 10.38 14.96
C LEU A 228 -10.31 9.12 14.17
N ASN A 229 -10.08 9.16 12.85
CA ASN A 229 -10.16 7.98 12.00
C ASN A 229 -8.99 7.05 12.33
N THR A 230 -9.15 6.16 13.33
CA THR A 230 -8.08 5.33 13.87
C THR A 230 -8.50 3.87 14.02
N ILE A 231 -7.55 2.96 13.85
CA ILE A 231 -7.64 1.54 14.21
C ILE A 231 -6.38 1.08 14.95
N VAL A 232 -6.57 0.20 15.95
CA VAL A 232 -5.48 -0.45 16.68
C VAL A 232 -5.32 -1.91 16.24
N TYR A 233 -4.13 -2.26 15.78
CA TYR A 233 -3.71 -3.62 15.48
C TYR A 233 -2.89 -4.18 16.63
N LEU A 234 -3.30 -5.34 17.15
CA LEU A 234 -2.63 -6.02 18.25
C LEU A 234 -1.89 -7.26 17.72
N ASN A 235 -0.56 -7.18 17.66
CA ASN A 235 0.31 -8.28 17.27
C ASN A 235 0.88 -8.97 18.52
N LEU A 236 0.03 -9.75 19.20
CA LEU A 236 0.38 -10.38 20.48
C LEU A 236 0.95 -11.80 20.32
N GLY A 237 0.94 -12.36 19.09
CA GLY A 237 1.20 -13.78 18.86
C GLY A 237 0.19 -14.73 19.51
N ARG A 238 -0.97 -14.21 19.92
CA ARG A 238 -2.08 -14.94 20.56
C ARG A 238 -3.39 -14.18 20.39
N ASP A 239 -4.50 -14.88 20.57
CA ASP A 239 -5.81 -14.25 20.66
C ASP A 239 -5.95 -13.41 21.95
N LEU A 240 -6.84 -12.42 21.87
CA LEU A 240 -7.25 -11.64 23.03
C LEU A 240 -8.14 -12.46 23.96
N LYS A 241 -7.93 -12.25 25.26
CA LYS A 241 -8.84 -12.78 26.28
C LYS A 241 -10.12 -11.97 26.32
N SER A 242 -11.19 -12.55 26.88
CA SER A 242 -12.50 -11.88 26.93
C SER A 242 -12.50 -10.56 27.70
N ASP A 243 -11.73 -10.49 28.79
CA ASP A 243 -11.52 -9.27 29.60
C ASP A 243 -10.72 -8.21 28.83
N GLU A 244 -9.70 -8.60 28.07
CA GLU A 244 -8.93 -7.72 27.20
C GLU A 244 -9.81 -7.10 26.08
N ILE A 245 -10.69 -7.91 25.48
CA ILE A 245 -11.66 -7.45 24.47
C ILE A 245 -12.64 -6.44 25.09
N GLU A 246 -13.19 -6.76 26.25
CA GLU A 246 -14.14 -5.88 26.95
C GLU A 246 -13.46 -4.56 27.34
N TYR A 247 -12.23 -4.61 27.83
CA TYR A 247 -11.41 -3.44 28.15
C TYR A 247 -11.19 -2.56 26.92
N MET A 248 -10.76 -3.13 25.79
CA MET A 248 -10.52 -2.37 24.56
C MET A 248 -11.79 -1.74 24.00
N LYS A 249 -12.95 -2.38 24.12
CA LYS A 249 -14.24 -1.78 23.70
C LYS A 249 -14.53 -0.46 24.42
N TYR A 250 -14.10 -0.31 25.67
CA TYR A 250 -14.28 0.94 26.42
C TYR A 250 -13.37 2.08 25.95
N SER A 251 -12.34 1.80 25.13
CA SER A 251 -11.52 2.85 24.50
C SER A 251 -12.30 3.61 23.41
N GLY A 252 -13.34 2.99 22.83
CA GLY A 252 -14.08 3.55 21.70
C GLY A 252 -13.31 3.54 20.37
N VAL A 253 -12.07 3.04 20.34
CA VAL A 253 -11.27 2.89 19.12
C VAL A 253 -11.50 1.49 18.52
N PRO A 254 -11.77 1.36 17.22
CA PRO A 254 -11.73 0.07 16.53
C PRO A 254 -10.41 -0.66 16.76
N PHE A 255 -10.46 -1.97 16.99
CA PHE A 255 -9.26 -2.79 17.17
C PHE A 255 -9.42 -4.19 16.58
N THR A 256 -8.30 -4.78 16.16
CA THR A 256 -8.22 -6.16 15.68
C THR A 256 -6.87 -6.79 16.04
N THR A 257 -6.80 -8.11 16.01
CA THR A 257 -5.54 -8.86 16.12
C THR A 257 -4.97 -9.12 14.74
N VAL A 258 -3.65 -9.07 14.62
CA VAL A 258 -2.91 -9.38 13.38
C VAL A 258 -1.74 -10.30 13.69
N ALA A 259 -1.34 -11.12 12.72
CA ALA A 259 -0.18 -12.01 12.82
C ALA A 259 1.14 -11.24 12.68
N ASP A 260 1.17 -10.22 11.83
CA ASP A 260 2.34 -9.39 11.60
C ASP A 260 1.99 -7.98 11.10
N ARG A 261 3.03 -7.20 10.80
CA ARG A 261 2.89 -5.83 10.31
C ARG A 261 2.28 -5.78 8.91
N ASP A 262 2.52 -6.78 8.07
CA ASP A 262 2.10 -6.76 6.68
C ASP A 262 0.57 -6.92 6.59
N GLU A 263 -0.01 -7.77 7.43
CA GLU A 263 -1.47 -7.87 7.58
C GLU A 263 -2.12 -6.54 8.01
N ALA A 264 -1.48 -5.82 8.94
CA ALA A 264 -1.95 -4.48 9.36
C ALA A 264 -1.83 -3.44 8.22
N VAL A 265 -0.79 -3.52 7.40
CA VAL A 265 -0.62 -2.64 6.22
C VAL A 265 -1.76 -2.88 5.23
N LEU A 266 -2.08 -4.14 4.94
CA LEU A 266 -3.13 -4.50 3.99
C LEU A 266 -4.52 -4.06 4.45
N ASP A 267 -4.87 -4.35 5.71
CA ASP A 267 -6.15 -3.90 6.27
C ASP A 267 -6.24 -2.37 6.21
N LEU A 268 -5.17 -1.65 6.55
CA LEU A 268 -5.14 -0.18 6.49
C LEU A 268 -5.30 0.37 5.07
N LEU A 269 -4.68 -0.27 4.08
CA LEU A 269 -4.78 0.10 2.67
C LEU A 269 -6.18 -0.17 2.07
N SER A 270 -6.91 -1.13 2.63
CA SER A 270 -8.26 -1.53 2.17
C SER A 270 -9.41 -0.64 2.68
N ARG A 271 -9.11 0.30 3.58
CA ARG A 271 -10.09 1.11 4.32
C ARG A 271 -10.43 2.44 3.66
#